data_AF-A0A7Y3E264-F1
#
_entry.id   AF-A0A7Y3E264-F1
#
_cell.length_a   1.000
_cell.length_b   1.000
_cell.length_c   1.000
_cell.angle_alpha   90.00
_cell.angle_beta   90.00
_cell.angle_gamma   90.00
#
_symmetry.space_group_name_H-M   'P 1'
#
loop_
_entity.id
_entity.type
_entity.pdbx_description
1 polymer ?
#
loop_
_entity_poly.entity_id
_entity_poly.type
_entity_poly.pdbx_seq_one_letter_code
_entity_poly.pdbx_strand_id
1 'polypeptide(L)'
;LEALGMEVAFDETAADFSRMHRDALDMGLHISRVKQKAFVEVDEEGTRAAAVTSVEVGVTSAPPTFVADRPFVFAIRERLSGALLFMGVVRDPSAD
;
A
#
# COMPACT_ATOMS: atom_id res chain seq x y z
N LEU A 1 -12.19 7.15 6.80
CA LEU A 1 -13.10 7.09 5.62
C LEU A 1 -14.13 8.19 5.70
N GLU A 2 -14.75 8.39 6.86
CA GLU A 2 -15.60 9.55 7.17
C GLU A 2 -14.92 10.88 6.82
N ALA A 3 -13.70 11.15 7.32
CA ALA A 3 -12.93 12.36 6.97
C ALA A 3 -12.59 12.52 5.46
N LEU A 4 -12.79 11.48 4.65
CA LEU A 4 -12.64 11.53 3.19
C LEU A 4 -14.01 11.67 2.48
N GLY A 5 -15.09 11.97 3.22
CA GLY A 5 -16.43 12.21 2.72
C GLY A 5 -17.38 11.01 2.77
N MET A 6 -16.95 9.86 3.30
CA MET A 6 -17.79 8.66 3.43
C MET A 6 -18.44 8.60 4.82
N GLU A 7 -19.24 9.60 5.18
CA GLU A 7 -19.85 9.71 6.52
C GLU A 7 -21.11 8.84 6.64
N VAL A 8 -22.01 8.92 5.65
CA VAL A 8 -23.32 8.23 5.66
C VAL A 8 -23.20 6.72 5.89
N ALA A 9 -22.15 6.07 5.37
CA ALA A 9 -21.97 4.62 5.52
C ALA A 9 -21.73 4.18 6.98
N PHE A 10 -21.30 5.10 7.85
CA PHE A 10 -21.01 4.87 9.26
C PHE A 10 -22.12 5.41 10.19
N ASP A 11 -23.15 6.05 9.63
CA ASP A 11 -24.27 6.61 10.38
C ASP A 11 -25.37 5.57 10.60
N GLU A 12 -25.75 5.34 11.85
CA GLU A 12 -26.76 4.33 12.23
C GLU A 12 -28.17 4.65 11.69
N THR A 13 -28.48 5.92 11.44
CA THR A 13 -29.81 6.39 11.03
C THR A 13 -29.92 6.68 9.54
N ALA A 14 -28.80 6.98 8.88
CA ALA A 14 -28.76 7.42 7.49
C ALA A 14 -28.14 6.38 6.53
N ALA A 15 -27.41 5.37 7.03
CA ALA A 15 -26.82 4.34 6.19
C ALA A 15 -27.90 3.49 5.49
N ASP A 16 -27.87 3.45 4.16
CA ASP A 16 -28.75 2.59 3.37
C ASP A 16 -27.99 1.40 2.77
N PHE A 17 -28.07 0.25 3.46
CA PHE A 17 -27.60 -1.04 2.98
C PHE A 17 -28.74 -1.98 2.56
N SER A 18 -29.88 -1.43 2.10
CA SER A 18 -31.08 -2.20 1.69
C SER A 18 -30.81 -3.23 0.58
N ARG A 19 -29.80 -2.99 -0.25
CA ARG A 19 -29.32 -3.94 -1.28
C ARG A 19 -28.60 -5.16 -0.72
N MET A 20 -28.12 -5.09 0.52
CA MET A 20 -27.52 -6.21 1.25
C MET A 20 -28.54 -6.93 2.13
N HIS A 21 -29.41 -6.18 2.81
CA HIS A 21 -30.49 -6.71 3.65
C HIS A 21 -31.73 -5.83 3.55
N ARG A 22 -32.91 -6.40 3.26
CA ARG A 22 -34.13 -5.63 2.97
C ARG A 22 -34.52 -4.66 4.09
N ASP A 23 -34.36 -5.09 5.34
CA ASP A 23 -34.74 -4.31 6.53
C ASP A 23 -33.56 -3.51 7.13
N ALA A 24 -32.51 -3.26 6.34
CA ALA A 24 -31.28 -2.60 6.79
C ALA A 24 -31.53 -1.24 7.47
N LEU A 25 -32.44 -0.44 6.93
CA LEU A 25 -32.80 0.87 7.49
C LEU A 25 -33.51 0.74 8.84
N ASP A 26 -34.49 -0.17 8.93
CA ASP A 26 -35.28 -0.38 10.15
C ASP A 26 -34.43 -0.95 11.30
N MET A 27 -33.38 -1.69 10.96
CA MET A 27 -32.44 -2.29 11.91
C MET A 27 -31.24 -1.39 12.26
N GLY A 28 -31.12 -0.22 11.64
CA GLY A 28 -29.95 0.65 11.81
C GLY A 28 -28.64 0.01 11.35
N LEU A 29 -28.69 -0.82 10.29
CA LEU A 29 -27.51 -1.49 9.76
C LEU A 29 -26.54 -0.46 9.18
N HIS A 30 -25.35 -0.35 9.76
CA HIS A 30 -24.31 0.59 9.35
C HIS A 30 -22.91 -0.03 9.49
N ILE A 31 -21.89 0.63 8.94
CA ILE A 31 -20.50 0.24 9.17
C ILE A 31 -20.06 0.80 10.52
N SER A 32 -19.88 -0.08 11.50
CA SER A 32 -19.33 0.33 12.80
C SER A 32 -17.81 0.48 12.80
N ARG A 33 -17.11 -0.38 12.04
CA ARG A 33 -15.65 -0.31 11.90
C ARG A 33 -15.13 -1.02 10.66
N VAL A 34 -14.16 -0.40 10.00
CA VAL A 34 -13.34 -1.04 8.96
C VAL A 34 -11.93 -1.27 9.54
N LYS A 35 -11.38 -2.47 9.36
CA LYS A 35 -10.02 -2.81 9.81
C LYS A 35 -9.21 -3.32 8.62
N GLN A 36 -8.03 -2.75 8.41
CA GLN A 36 -7.05 -3.22 7.43
C GLN A 36 -5.72 -3.43 8.17
N LYS A 37 -5.17 -4.65 8.08
CA LYS A 37 -3.84 -4.99 8.59
C LYS A 37 -3.02 -5.51 7.41
N ALA A 38 -1.84 -4.97 7.22
CA ALA A 38 -0.92 -5.34 6.15
C ALA A 38 0.48 -5.56 6.73
N PHE A 39 1.26 -6.42 6.07
CA PHE A 39 2.64 -6.71 6.41
C PHE A 39 3.43 -6.84 5.10
N VAL A 40 4.62 -6.27 5.06
CA VAL A 40 5.55 -6.33 3.92
C VAL A 40 6.93 -6.60 4.49
N GLU A 41 7.55 -7.66 4.02
CA GLU A 41 8.93 -8.04 4.32
C GLU A 41 9.72 -7.98 3.03
N VAL A 42 10.95 -7.47 3.11
CA VAL A 42 11.86 -7.34 1.97
C VAL A 42 13.19 -7.95 2.40
N ASP A 43 13.60 -8.99 1.69
CA ASP A 43 14.88 -9.67 1.87
C ASP A 43 15.66 -9.71 0.54
N GLU A 44 16.90 -10.18 0.59
CA GLU A 44 17.74 -10.36 -0.59
C GLU A 44 17.28 -11.53 -1.47
N GLU A 45 16.54 -12.50 -0.93
CA GLU A 45 16.07 -13.67 -1.68
C GLU A 45 14.96 -13.29 -2.68
N GLY A 46 14.16 -12.28 -2.35
CA GLY A 46 13.13 -11.71 -3.22
C GLY A 46 13.66 -11.02 -4.48
N THR A 47 14.98 -10.82 -4.62
CA THR A 47 15.63 -10.33 -5.83
C THR A 47 17.06 -10.87 -5.90
N ARG A 48 17.25 -12.11 -6.38
CA ARG A 48 18.58 -12.63 -6.77
C ARG A 48 19.23 -11.74 -7.83
N ALA A 49 19.99 -10.75 -7.35
CA ALA A 49 21.22 -10.17 -7.90
C ALA A 49 21.41 -10.25 -9.43
N ALA A 50 20.49 -9.67 -10.21
CA ALA A 50 20.69 -9.48 -11.64
C ALA A 50 21.56 -8.23 -11.93
N ALA A 51 22.77 -8.14 -11.35
CA ALA A 51 23.78 -7.12 -11.71
C ALA A 51 25.15 -7.38 -11.05
N VAL A 52 25.71 -8.58 -11.16
CA VAL A 52 27.17 -8.74 -11.00
C VAL A 52 27.74 -9.00 -12.39
N THR A 53 27.97 -7.94 -13.15
CA THR A 53 28.77 -7.99 -14.38
C THR A 53 29.72 -6.79 -14.35
N SER A 54 30.85 -6.96 -13.67
CA SER A 54 31.96 -6.00 -13.75
C SER A 54 32.69 -6.25 -15.08
N VAL A 55 32.35 -5.49 -16.11
CA VAL A 55 33.21 -5.35 -17.29
C VAL A 55 34.10 -4.14 -17.03
N GLU A 56 35.42 -4.35 -16.94
CA GLU A 56 36.38 -3.26 -16.93
C GLU A 56 36.37 -2.56 -18.30
N VAL A 57 35.55 -1.50 -18.41
CA VAL A 57 35.63 -0.50 -19.47
C VAL A 57 35.88 0.83 -18.78
N GLY A 58 36.93 1.53 -19.17
CA GLY A 58 37.27 2.84 -18.63
C GLY A 58 36.04 3.77 -18.62
N VAL A 59 35.80 4.40 -17.47
CA VAL A 59 34.58 5.18 -17.20
C VAL A 59 34.52 6.40 -18.13
N THR A 60 33.77 6.30 -19.22
CA THR A 60 33.39 7.47 -20.06
C THR A 60 32.10 8.12 -19.55
N SER A 61 31.31 7.39 -18.76
CA SER A 61 30.20 7.89 -17.93
C SER A 61 29.83 6.84 -16.87
N ALA A 62 29.62 7.25 -15.61
CA ALA A 62 29.13 6.36 -14.55
C ALA A 62 27.60 6.49 -14.41
N PRO A 63 26.84 5.40 -14.22
CA PRO A 63 25.42 5.47 -13.94
C PRO A 63 25.14 6.15 -12.60
N PRO A 64 24.00 6.84 -12.44
CA PRO A 64 23.64 7.47 -11.19
C PRO A 64 23.45 6.43 -10.08
N THR A 65 23.97 6.72 -8.89
CA THR A 65 23.80 5.88 -7.71
C THR A 65 22.50 6.22 -6.99
N PHE A 66 21.76 5.21 -6.55
CA PHE A 66 20.61 5.36 -5.67
C PHE A 66 20.92 4.75 -4.31
N VAL A 67 20.79 5.56 -3.26
CA VAL A 67 20.99 5.15 -1.86
C VAL A 67 19.75 5.52 -1.08
N ALA A 68 19.10 4.53 -0.45
CA ALA A 68 17.93 4.71 0.39
C ALA A 68 18.31 4.74 1.88
N ASP A 69 19.16 5.69 2.27
CA ASP A 69 19.74 5.87 3.62
C ASP A 69 18.96 6.85 4.51
N ARG A 70 17.71 7.14 4.15
CA ARG A 70 16.80 8.07 4.82
C ARG A 70 15.35 7.69 4.52
N PRO A 71 14.35 8.20 5.25
CA PRO A 71 12.95 7.82 5.04
C PRO A 71 12.53 7.89 3.57
N PHE A 72 11.88 6.84 3.09
CA PHE A 72 11.48 6.69 1.70
C PHE A 72 10.07 6.10 1.60
N VAL A 73 9.44 6.31 0.44
CA VAL A 73 8.15 5.71 0.11
C VAL A 73 8.35 4.52 -0.82
N PHE A 74 7.52 3.50 -0.70
CA PHE A 74 7.50 2.37 -1.62
C PHE A 74 6.08 2.10 -2.12
N ALA A 75 5.99 1.48 -3.28
CA ALA A 75 4.74 0.98 -3.83
C ALA A 75 4.99 -0.35 -4.56
N ILE A 76 4.14 -1.33 -4.31
CA ILE A 76 4.08 -2.59 -5.06
C ILE A 76 2.91 -2.45 -6.02
N ARG A 77 3.20 -2.44 -7.31
CA ARG A 77 2.22 -2.16 -8.37
C ARG A 77 2.20 -3.30 -9.39
N GLU A 78 1.00 -3.78 -9.71
CA GLU A 78 0.79 -4.68 -10.83
C GLU A 78 0.93 -3.88 -12.14
N ARG A 79 1.71 -4.39 -13.10
CA ARG A 79 2.18 -3.59 -14.24
C ARG A 79 1.12 -3.34 -15.32
N LEU A 80 0.20 -4.28 -15.57
CA LEU A 80 -0.74 -4.21 -16.69
C LEU A 80 -1.97 -3.36 -16.36
N SER A 81 -2.64 -3.66 -15.26
CA SER A 81 -3.77 -2.88 -14.71
C SER A 81 -3.30 -1.59 -14.05
N GLY A 82 -2.06 -1.56 -13.57
CA GLY A 82 -1.53 -0.44 -12.82
C GLY A 82 -2.01 -0.36 -11.37
N ALA A 83 -2.69 -1.40 -10.86
CA ALA A 83 -3.21 -1.44 -9.51
C ALA A 83 -2.09 -1.38 -8.46
N LEU A 84 -2.28 -0.53 -7.44
CA LEU A 84 -1.41 -0.47 -6.27
C LEU A 84 -1.84 -1.56 -5.30
N LEU A 85 -0.98 -2.56 -5.12
CA LEU A 85 -1.19 -3.66 -4.19
C LEU A 85 -0.79 -3.24 -2.77
N PHE A 86 0.33 -2.54 -2.66
CA PHE A 86 0.83 -1.98 -1.41
C PHE A 86 1.42 -0.59 -1.64
N MET A 87 1.31 0.28 -0.64
CA MET A 87 1.99 1.55 -0.57
C MET A 87 2.31 1.85 0.88
N GLY A 88 3.50 2.38 1.14
CA GLY A 88 3.94 2.66 2.49
C GLY A 88 5.12 3.61 2.55
N VAL A 89 5.45 4.00 3.78
CA VAL A 89 6.62 4.81 4.11
C VAL A 89 7.51 4.01 5.05
N VAL A 90 8.75 3.78 4.65
CA VAL A 90 9.78 3.25 5.55
C VAL A 90 10.43 4.45 6.23
N ARG A 91 10.24 4.55 7.55
CA ARG A 91 10.85 5.61 8.39
C ARG A 91 12.09 5.10 9.10
N ASP A 92 12.01 3.88 9.61
CA ASP A 92 13.09 3.17 10.28
C ASP A 92 13.01 1.70 9.86
N PRO A 93 13.99 1.17 9.09
CA PRO A 93 14.02 -0.22 8.66
C PRO A 93 14.53 -1.17 9.75
N SER A 94 14.98 -0.66 10.91
CA SER A 94 15.48 -1.46 12.04
C SER A 94 14.45 -1.67 13.16
N ALA A 95 13.27 -1.07 13.03
CA ALA A 95 12.19 -1.21 13.98
C ALA A 95 11.39 -2.50 13.70
N ASP A 96 11.42 -3.43 14.66
CA ASP A 96 10.57 -4.63 14.70
C ASP A 96 9.10 -4.32 15.08
#